data_AF-A0A8S3TQ86-F1
#
_entry.id   AF-A0A8S3TQ86-F1
#
_cell.length_a   1.000
_cell.length_b   1.000
_cell.length_c   1.000
_cell.angle_alpha   90.00
_cell.angle_beta   90.00
_cell.angle_gamma   90.00
#
_symmetry.space_group_name_H-M   'P 1'
#
loop_
_entity.id
_entity.type
_entity.pdbx_description
1 polymer ?
#
loop_
_entity_poly.entity_id
_entity_poly.type
_entity_poly.pdbx_seq_one_letter_code
_entity_poly.pdbx_strand_id
1 'polypeptide(L)'
;MLYDDSYRGYSSAVGNFNEDADQEYIVGVPRAELLRGQITIYRQDLGIIRNITGEQVGAYFGYALAVQDLDGNNLDDIIVGAPLYSNYTSVHSYDTGRVYVYYQNRQFPGFDDIYCRYCLHYGPDWLITSGLEDGITQMTKKSRDERQQFVWNFPLDVTFKSTNPHGWPQLIVHAYGIDFLGKSVVRGYGVCHVPITPGNHKLRLPMFVPESTSMLQKFRAWTFGTRPEYVDVKVLGQGEGREVTRVRSQGFITVSFNVVMKDMKKN
;
A
#
# COMPACT_ATOMS: atom_id res chain seq x y z
N MET A 1 -25.33 27.91 26.11
CA MET A 1 -24.34 27.37 25.16
C MET A 1 -23.02 27.28 25.91
N LEU A 2 -22.49 26.08 26.12
CA LEU A 2 -21.13 25.91 26.62
C LEU A 2 -20.20 26.31 25.48
N TYR A 3 -19.32 27.28 25.71
CA TYR A 3 -18.33 27.71 24.74
C TYR A 3 -17.34 26.56 24.54
N ASP A 4 -17.23 26.03 23.34
CA ASP A 4 -16.25 24.99 23.00
C ASP A 4 -14.89 25.66 22.80
N ASP A 5 -14.03 25.54 23.81
CA ASP A 5 -12.69 26.14 23.84
C ASP A 5 -11.62 25.29 23.10
N SER A 6 -12.06 24.26 22.37
CA SER A 6 -11.18 23.34 21.62
C SER A 6 -10.60 23.92 20.32
N TYR A 7 -11.16 25.04 19.83
CA TYR A 7 -10.79 25.68 18.57
C TYR A 7 -10.98 24.76 17.35
N ARG A 8 -12.09 24.03 17.32
CA ARG A 8 -12.46 23.23 16.14
C ARG A 8 -12.62 24.13 14.92
N GLY A 9 -12.00 23.76 13.81
CA GLY A 9 -12.01 24.56 12.59
C GLY A 9 -10.81 25.49 12.46
N TYR A 10 -9.82 25.41 13.36
CA TYR A 10 -8.64 26.28 13.33
C TYR A 10 -7.88 26.22 12.00
N SER A 11 -7.79 25.01 11.44
CA SER A 11 -7.27 24.75 10.11
C SER A 11 -8.17 23.73 9.42
N SER A 12 -8.16 23.73 8.09
CA SER A 12 -8.90 22.73 7.31
C SER A 12 -8.20 22.38 6.02
N ALA A 13 -8.43 21.16 5.54
CA ALA A 13 -8.01 20.68 4.24
C ALA A 13 -9.05 19.67 3.72
N VAL A 14 -8.97 19.35 2.43
CA VAL A 14 -9.84 18.37 1.77
C VAL A 14 -9.00 17.30 1.09
N GLY A 15 -9.51 16.07 1.06
CA GLY A 15 -8.86 14.93 0.42
C GLY A 15 -9.73 13.70 0.45
N ASN A 16 -9.30 12.64 -0.21
CA ASN A 16 -9.98 11.36 -0.23
C ASN A 16 -9.34 10.38 0.77
N PHE A 17 -10.04 10.19 1.88
CA PHE A 17 -9.61 9.32 2.98
C PHE A 17 -10.52 8.12 3.19
N ASN A 18 -11.53 7.90 2.34
CA ASN A 18 -12.44 6.76 2.45
C ASN A 18 -12.65 5.93 1.15
N GLU A 19 -12.08 6.34 0.01
CA GLU A 19 -12.22 5.73 -1.34
C GLU A 19 -13.58 5.91 -2.05
N ASP A 20 -14.45 6.80 -1.59
CA ASP A 20 -15.58 7.22 -2.42
C ASP A 20 -15.15 8.26 -3.46
N ALA A 21 -16.05 8.66 -4.35
CA ALA A 21 -15.76 9.72 -5.32
C ALA A 21 -15.75 11.11 -4.65
N ASP A 22 -16.13 11.18 -3.38
CA ASP A 22 -16.31 12.38 -2.61
C ASP A 22 -15.01 12.74 -1.88
N GLN A 23 -14.88 14.02 -1.55
CA GLN A 23 -13.79 14.50 -0.72
C GLN A 23 -14.29 14.64 0.72
N GLU A 24 -13.47 14.19 1.67
CA GLU A 24 -13.62 14.38 3.09
C GLU A 24 -13.01 15.70 3.55
N TYR A 25 -13.46 16.18 4.71
CA TYR A 25 -12.90 17.33 5.38
C TYR A 25 -11.98 16.88 6.52
N ILE A 26 -10.75 17.39 6.55
CA ILE A 26 -9.90 17.33 7.74
C ILE A 26 -9.93 18.67 8.43
N VAL A 27 -10.14 18.64 9.74
CA VAL A 27 -10.23 19.83 10.58
C VAL A 27 -9.23 19.74 11.72
N GLY A 28 -8.43 20.79 11.88
CA GLY A 28 -7.53 20.97 13.02
C GLY A 28 -8.27 21.46 14.25
N VAL A 29 -7.95 20.87 15.39
CA VAL A 29 -8.51 21.16 16.72
C VAL A 29 -7.36 21.26 17.72
N PRO A 30 -6.53 22.32 17.67
CA PRO A 30 -5.25 22.37 18.38
C PRO A 30 -5.36 22.40 19.90
N ARG A 31 -6.54 22.69 20.46
CA ARG A 31 -6.77 22.67 21.92
C ARG A 31 -7.57 21.45 22.41
N ALA A 32 -7.91 20.51 21.53
CA ALA A 32 -8.54 19.25 21.91
C ALA A 32 -7.60 18.37 22.77
N GLU A 33 -8.20 17.33 23.38
CA GLU A 33 -7.50 16.26 24.10
C GLU A 33 -6.47 16.78 25.11
N LEU A 34 -6.92 17.59 26.07
CA LEU A 34 -6.07 18.16 27.12
C LEU A 34 -4.88 18.95 26.55
N LEU A 35 -5.12 19.80 25.55
CA LEU A 35 -4.13 20.64 24.86
C LEU A 35 -3.04 19.85 24.10
N ARG A 36 -3.22 18.55 23.86
CA ARG A 36 -2.34 17.81 22.94
C ARG A 36 -2.56 18.21 21.49
N GLY A 37 -3.75 18.71 21.18
CA GLY A 37 -4.19 19.00 19.82
C GLY A 37 -4.63 17.73 19.09
N GLN A 38 -5.54 17.89 18.14
CA GLN A 38 -6.13 16.80 17.38
C GLN A 38 -6.41 17.27 15.95
N ILE A 39 -6.49 16.31 15.02
CA ILE A 39 -7.15 16.51 13.74
C ILE A 39 -8.31 15.53 13.64
N THR A 40 -9.43 15.98 13.09
CA THR A 40 -10.63 15.16 12.90
C THR A 40 -10.97 15.10 11.41
N ILE A 41 -11.22 13.88 10.93
CA ILE A 41 -11.65 13.61 9.56
C ILE A 41 -13.15 13.40 9.56
N TYR A 42 -13.85 14.16 8.72
CA TYR A 42 -15.29 14.14 8.55
C TYR A 42 -15.67 13.70 7.14
N ARG A 43 -16.74 12.91 7.03
CA ARG A 43 -17.47 12.72 5.77
C ARG A 43 -18.26 14.00 5.43
N GLN A 44 -18.77 14.08 4.20
CA GLN A 44 -19.68 15.14 3.76
C GLN A 44 -20.94 15.33 4.62
N ASP A 45 -21.46 14.27 5.24
CA ASP A 45 -22.60 14.32 6.18
C ASP A 45 -22.20 14.79 7.60
N LEU A 46 -20.95 15.24 7.79
CA LEU A 46 -20.34 15.61 9.06
C LEU A 46 -20.23 14.44 10.07
N GLY A 47 -20.40 13.20 9.61
CA GLY A 47 -20.04 12.01 10.37
C GLY A 47 -18.52 11.94 10.58
N ILE A 48 -18.10 11.69 11.83
CA ILE A 48 -16.67 11.53 12.16
C ILE A 48 -16.19 10.17 11.64
N ILE A 49 -15.16 10.19 10.81
CA ILE A 49 -14.47 8.99 10.33
C ILE A 49 -13.35 8.63 11.31
N ARG A 50 -12.51 9.60 11.67
CA ARG A 50 -11.31 9.36 12.48
C ARG A 50 -10.85 10.60 13.23
N ASN A 51 -10.28 10.38 14.42
CA ASN A 51 -9.54 11.37 15.17
C ASN A 51 -8.06 10.95 15.28
N ILE A 52 -7.14 11.89 15.10
CA ILE A 52 -5.71 11.69 15.30
C ILE A 52 -5.22 12.72 16.30
N THR A 53 -4.71 12.27 17.44
CA THR A 53 -4.30 13.13 18.56
C THR A 53 -2.78 13.31 18.56
N GLY A 54 -2.34 14.53 18.84
CA GLY A 54 -0.93 14.87 19.00
C GLY A 54 -0.28 14.20 20.22
N GLU A 55 1.04 14.07 20.17
CA GLU A 55 1.81 13.35 21.21
C GLU A 55 2.16 14.25 22.41
N GLN A 56 2.40 15.55 22.16
CA GLN A 56 2.92 16.49 23.15
C GLN A 56 1.88 17.56 23.50
N VAL A 57 1.63 17.73 24.80
CA VAL A 57 0.78 18.80 25.34
C VAL A 57 1.39 20.15 25.02
N GLY A 58 0.58 21.10 24.54
CA GLY A 58 1.01 22.46 24.22
C GLY A 58 1.72 22.61 22.87
N ALA A 59 1.98 21.51 22.14
CA ALA A 59 2.65 21.56 20.83
C ALA A 59 1.80 22.15 19.70
N TYR A 60 0.51 22.38 19.98
CA TYR A 60 -0.44 22.97 19.03
C TYR A 60 -0.63 22.11 17.77
N PHE A 61 -0.64 20.79 17.94
CA PHE A 61 -0.85 19.83 16.86
C PHE A 61 -2.20 20.06 16.17
N GLY A 62 -2.20 20.14 14.84
CA GLY A 62 -3.38 20.54 14.06
C GLY A 62 -3.46 22.03 13.76
N TYR A 63 -2.38 22.78 14.04
CA TYR A 63 -2.28 24.21 13.71
C TYR A 63 -2.40 24.49 12.21
N ALA A 64 -1.72 23.69 11.39
CA ALA A 64 -1.73 23.76 9.94
C ALA A 64 -1.94 22.37 9.34
N LEU A 65 -2.66 22.33 8.23
CA LEU A 65 -2.99 21.10 7.52
C LEU A 65 -2.68 21.26 6.03
N ALA A 66 -2.16 20.19 5.44
CA ALA A 66 -2.07 20.04 4.00
C ALA A 66 -2.32 18.58 3.62
N VAL A 67 -2.80 18.37 2.40
CA VAL A 67 -3.14 17.05 1.87
C VAL A 67 -2.55 16.94 0.47
N GLN A 68 -1.79 15.87 0.24
CA GLN A 68 -1.19 15.58 -1.06
C GLN A 68 -0.68 14.12 -1.05
N ASP A 69 -0.76 13.41 -2.18
CA ASP A 69 -0.01 12.16 -2.39
C ASP A 69 1.50 12.45 -2.40
N LEU A 70 2.20 12.04 -1.34
CA LEU A 70 3.64 12.29 -1.14
C LEU A 70 4.49 11.08 -1.50
N ASP A 71 3.95 9.85 -1.42
CA ASP A 71 4.67 8.62 -1.73
C ASP A 71 4.40 8.07 -3.14
N GLY A 72 3.55 8.74 -3.93
CA GLY A 72 3.22 8.41 -5.31
C GLY A 72 2.31 7.19 -5.43
N ASN A 73 1.59 6.82 -4.37
CA ASN A 73 0.71 5.65 -4.36
C ASN A 73 -0.72 5.95 -4.84
N ASN A 74 -0.98 7.20 -5.26
CA ASN A 74 -2.28 7.72 -5.71
C ASN A 74 -3.36 7.71 -4.61
N LEU A 75 -2.94 7.85 -3.35
CA LEU A 75 -3.79 8.06 -2.18
C LEU A 75 -3.34 9.34 -1.48
N ASP A 76 -4.29 10.13 -0.97
CA ASP A 76 -3.98 11.38 -0.30
C ASP A 76 -3.32 11.15 1.06
N ASP A 77 -2.15 11.74 1.28
CA ASP A 77 -1.46 11.73 2.58
C ASP A 77 -1.73 13.01 3.36
N ILE A 78 -1.69 12.91 4.69
CA ILE A 78 -2.01 14.04 5.58
C ILE A 78 -0.72 14.61 6.17
N ILE A 79 -0.55 15.92 6.04
CA ILE A 79 0.54 16.68 6.66
C ILE A 79 -0.05 17.53 7.78
N VAL A 80 0.50 17.41 8.99
CA VAL A 80 0.03 18.14 10.18
C VAL A 80 1.17 18.93 10.82
N GLY A 81 0.95 20.23 11.01
CA GLY A 81 1.86 21.12 11.73
C GLY A 81 1.61 21.13 13.24
N ALA A 82 2.70 21.10 14.01
CA ALA A 82 2.74 21.33 15.45
C ALA A 82 3.88 22.32 15.75
N PRO A 83 3.66 23.64 15.51
CA PRO A 83 4.74 24.64 15.53
C PRO A 83 5.35 24.86 16.92
N LEU A 84 4.63 24.56 18.00
CA LEU A 84 5.12 24.71 19.38
C LEU A 84 5.70 23.41 19.93
N TYR A 85 5.97 22.42 19.07
CA TYR A 85 6.65 21.21 19.49
C TYR A 85 8.05 21.55 20.02
N SER A 86 8.38 21.03 21.20
CA SER A 86 9.69 21.16 21.81
C SER A 86 10.45 19.83 21.77
N ASN A 87 11.73 19.87 21.40
CA ASN A 87 12.61 18.71 21.44
C ASN A 87 13.52 18.75 22.69
N TYR A 88 13.20 17.95 23.70
CA TYR A 88 13.90 17.94 24.98
C TYR A 88 15.25 17.20 24.98
N THR A 89 15.73 16.71 23.83
CA THR A 89 17.05 16.04 23.76
C THR A 89 18.22 17.00 23.92
N SER A 90 18.01 18.31 23.77
CA SER A 90 19.04 19.34 23.99
C SER A 90 18.50 20.48 24.86
N VAL A 91 19.39 21.07 25.66
CA VAL A 91 19.06 21.99 26.78
C VAL A 91 18.46 23.34 26.31
N HIS A 92 18.41 23.60 25.00
CA HIS A 92 17.93 24.86 24.42
C HIS A 92 17.01 24.68 23.20
N SER A 93 16.35 23.53 23.05
CA SER A 93 15.54 23.22 21.88
C SER A 93 14.04 23.27 22.18
N TYR A 94 13.56 24.43 22.63
CA TYR A 94 12.15 24.73 22.80
C TYR A 94 11.54 25.26 21.51
N ASP A 95 10.26 24.98 21.29
CA ASP A 95 9.45 25.47 20.16
C ASP A 95 10.14 25.34 18.80
N THR A 96 10.83 24.22 18.60
CA THR A 96 11.49 23.92 17.32
C THR A 96 10.52 23.51 16.22
N GLY A 97 9.28 23.23 16.61
CA GLY A 97 8.22 22.79 15.72
C GLY A 97 8.43 21.37 15.23
N ARG A 98 7.34 20.80 14.72
CA ARG A 98 7.35 19.48 14.08
C ARG A 98 6.28 19.43 13.01
N VAL A 99 6.59 18.72 11.93
CA VAL A 99 5.63 18.33 10.90
C VAL A 99 5.47 16.81 10.96
N TYR A 100 4.22 16.37 11.05
CA TYR A 100 3.84 14.96 11.00
C TYR A 100 3.32 14.65 9.60
N VAL A 101 3.71 13.49 9.07
CA VAL A 101 3.18 12.96 7.80
C VAL A 101 2.52 11.63 8.09
N TYR A 102 1.23 11.54 7.78
CA TYR A 102 0.44 10.31 7.89
C TYR A 102 0.15 9.79 6.49
N TYR A 103 0.90 8.75 6.11
CA TYR A 103 0.73 8.11 4.82
C TYR A 103 -0.54 7.25 4.78
N GLN A 104 -1.38 7.50 3.78
CA GLN A 104 -2.52 6.63 3.51
C GLN A 104 -2.01 5.35 2.86
N ASN A 105 -2.13 4.24 3.59
CA ASN A 105 -1.68 2.93 3.12
C ASN A 105 -2.89 2.01 3.01
N ARG A 106 -3.28 1.64 1.78
CA ARG A 106 -4.37 0.69 1.55
C ARG A 106 -3.97 -0.38 0.53
N GLN A 107 -4.26 -1.63 0.88
CA GLN A 107 -4.09 -2.76 -0.01
C GLN A 107 -5.38 -2.90 -0.82
N PHE A 108 -5.31 -2.79 -2.15
CA PHE A 108 -6.44 -2.94 -3.09
C PHE A 108 -7.71 -2.15 -2.69
N PRO A 109 -7.74 -0.83 -2.92
CA PRO A 109 -8.92 0.00 -2.69
C PRO A 109 -10.13 -0.49 -3.51
N GLY A 110 -11.33 -0.48 -2.91
CA GLY A 110 -12.60 -0.84 -3.55
C GLY A 110 -12.91 -2.34 -3.67
N PHE A 111 -12.09 -3.21 -3.06
CA PHE A 111 -12.31 -4.65 -3.05
C PHE A 111 -12.34 -5.19 -1.62
N ASP A 112 -13.22 -6.15 -1.39
CA ASP A 112 -13.39 -6.82 -0.10
C ASP A 112 -12.95 -8.29 -0.15
N ASP A 113 -12.95 -8.91 -1.33
CA ASP A 113 -12.58 -10.31 -1.55
C ASP A 113 -11.40 -10.37 -2.53
N ILE A 114 -10.24 -10.83 -2.06
CA ILE A 114 -9.04 -10.99 -2.87
C ILE A 114 -8.38 -12.35 -2.63
N TYR A 115 -7.98 -13.02 -3.71
CA TYR A 115 -7.02 -14.13 -3.67
C TYR A 115 -5.81 -13.79 -4.54
N CYS A 116 -4.69 -14.43 -4.26
CA CYS A 116 -3.45 -14.25 -4.99
C CYS A 116 -3.12 -15.51 -5.79
N ARG A 117 -2.53 -15.32 -6.97
CA ARG A 117 -1.72 -16.34 -7.64
C ARG A 117 -0.27 -15.91 -7.58
N TYR A 118 0.62 -16.86 -7.47
CA TYR A 118 2.05 -16.59 -7.58
C TYR A 118 2.67 -17.49 -8.64
N CYS A 119 3.75 -17.02 -9.23
CA CYS A 119 4.66 -17.84 -10.01
C CYS A 119 6.10 -17.36 -9.79
N LEU A 120 7.03 -18.30 -9.90
CA LEU A 120 8.46 -18.03 -9.85
C LEU A 120 9.00 -17.88 -11.26
N HIS A 121 9.80 -16.85 -11.47
CA HIS A 121 10.54 -16.62 -12.71
C HIS A 121 12.04 -16.66 -12.41
N TYR A 122 12.79 -17.41 -13.19
CA TYR A 122 14.22 -17.63 -12.98
C TYR A 122 14.90 -17.99 -14.30
N GLY A 123 16.23 -17.82 -14.34
CA GLY A 123 17.06 -18.11 -15.50
C GLY A 123 17.18 -19.61 -15.79
N PRO A 124 17.69 -19.97 -16.98
CA PRO A 124 17.75 -21.36 -17.44
C PRO A 124 18.66 -22.26 -16.59
N ASP A 125 19.64 -21.71 -15.89
CA ASP A 125 20.57 -22.45 -15.02
C ASP A 125 19.96 -22.82 -13.66
N TRP A 126 18.82 -22.22 -13.32
CA TRP A 126 18.12 -22.48 -12.06
C TRP A 126 17.15 -23.65 -12.21
N LEU A 127 17.29 -24.62 -11.32
CA LEU A 127 16.44 -25.82 -11.27
C LEU A 127 15.70 -25.88 -9.93
N ILE A 128 14.40 -26.14 -9.98
CA ILE A 128 13.61 -26.46 -8.79
C ILE A 128 13.87 -27.93 -8.43
N THR A 129 14.34 -28.18 -7.20
CA THR A 129 14.54 -29.53 -6.69
C THR A 129 13.39 -30.00 -5.80
N SER A 130 12.66 -29.06 -5.19
CA SER A 130 11.50 -29.32 -4.33
C SER A 130 10.61 -28.09 -4.27
N GLY A 131 9.32 -28.30 -3.98
CA GLY A 131 8.32 -27.23 -3.89
C GLY A 131 7.57 -26.98 -5.19
N LEU A 132 6.78 -25.91 -5.22
CA LEU A 132 5.91 -25.56 -6.34
C LEU A 132 6.38 -24.27 -7.02
N GLU A 133 6.47 -24.29 -8.34
CA GLU A 133 6.83 -23.14 -9.17
C GLU A 133 5.74 -22.07 -9.17
N ASP A 134 4.48 -22.50 -9.09
CA ASP A 134 3.30 -21.64 -9.08
C ASP A 134 2.24 -22.16 -8.09
N GLY A 135 1.26 -21.31 -7.80
CA GLY A 135 0.14 -21.69 -6.97
C GLY A 135 -0.89 -20.59 -6.76
N ILE A 136 -1.98 -20.96 -6.09
CA ILE A 136 -3.14 -20.11 -5.84
C ILE A 136 -3.44 -20.12 -4.34
N THR A 137 -3.59 -18.95 -3.74
CA THR A 137 -3.95 -18.81 -2.33
C THR A 137 -5.45 -19.00 -2.12
N GLN A 138 -5.85 -19.11 -0.85
CA GLN A 138 -7.23 -18.90 -0.46
C GLN A 138 -7.73 -17.50 -0.83
N MET A 139 -9.04 -17.39 -1.01
CA MET A 139 -9.75 -16.12 -0.95
C MET A 139 -9.71 -15.60 0.48
N THR A 140 -9.36 -14.32 0.64
CA THR A 140 -9.42 -13.65 1.94
C THR A 140 -10.29 -12.41 1.86
N LYS A 141 -10.87 -12.05 3.01
CA LYS A 141 -11.68 -10.84 3.15
C LYS A 141 -10.91 -9.74 3.85
N LYS A 142 -11.16 -8.51 3.44
CA LYS A 142 -10.63 -7.32 4.10
C LYS A 142 -11.06 -7.34 5.57
N SER A 143 -10.10 -7.14 6.49
CA SER A 143 -10.39 -7.11 7.91
C SER A 143 -11.30 -5.93 8.26
N ARG A 144 -12.18 -6.11 9.24
CA ARG A 144 -13.11 -5.07 9.69
C ARG A 144 -12.50 -4.09 10.70
N ASP A 145 -11.23 -4.28 11.06
CA ASP A 145 -10.51 -3.36 11.94
C ASP A 145 -10.08 -2.09 11.19
N GLU A 146 -9.58 -1.10 11.89
CA GLU A 146 -9.10 0.15 11.29
C GLU A 146 -7.98 -0.05 10.26
N ARG A 147 -7.33 -1.22 10.26
CA ARG A 147 -6.21 -1.52 9.37
C ARG A 147 -6.66 -1.96 7.99
N GLN A 148 -7.87 -2.52 7.85
CA GLN A 148 -8.47 -2.92 6.57
C GLN A 148 -7.50 -3.75 5.70
N GLN A 149 -6.87 -4.76 6.32
CA GLN A 149 -5.82 -5.59 5.73
C GLN A 149 -6.37 -6.89 5.17
N PHE A 150 -5.68 -7.39 4.15
CA PHE A 150 -5.87 -8.76 3.67
C PHE A 150 -4.78 -9.66 4.25
N VAL A 151 -5.17 -10.81 4.78
CA VAL A 151 -4.22 -11.79 5.32
C VAL A 151 -4.35 -13.10 4.55
N TRP A 152 -3.27 -13.48 3.87
CA TRP A 152 -3.10 -14.78 3.25
C TRP A 152 -2.09 -15.57 4.07
N ASN A 153 -2.58 -16.49 4.89
CA ASN A 153 -1.75 -17.48 5.57
C ASN A 153 -1.44 -18.64 4.60
N PHE A 154 -0.70 -18.35 3.54
CA PHE A 154 -0.38 -19.31 2.48
C PHE A 154 1.13 -19.56 2.44
N PRO A 155 1.60 -20.80 2.68
CA PRO A 155 3.02 -21.11 2.65
C PRO A 155 3.53 -21.14 1.21
N LEU A 156 4.68 -20.49 0.98
CA LEU A 156 5.46 -20.57 -0.24
C LEU A 156 6.77 -21.29 0.09
N ASP A 157 6.94 -22.51 -0.41
CA ASP A 157 8.16 -23.30 -0.20
C ASP A 157 8.70 -23.79 -1.54
N VAL A 158 9.97 -23.48 -1.79
CA VAL A 158 10.69 -23.84 -3.01
C VAL A 158 12.18 -23.97 -2.72
N THR A 159 12.79 -25.02 -3.25
CA THR A 159 14.24 -25.22 -3.19
C THR A 159 14.83 -25.10 -4.58
N PHE A 160 15.80 -24.21 -4.73
CA PHE A 160 16.53 -23.99 -5.97
C PHE A 160 17.93 -24.58 -5.90
N LYS A 161 18.39 -25.09 -7.05
CA LYS A 161 19.78 -25.45 -7.30
C LYS A 161 20.25 -24.75 -8.57
N SER A 162 21.42 -24.15 -8.53
CA SER A 162 22.06 -23.54 -9.69
C SER A 162 23.57 -23.67 -9.60
N THR A 163 24.25 -23.60 -10.75
CA THR A 163 25.70 -23.46 -10.87
C THR A 163 26.12 -22.02 -11.20
N ASN A 164 25.16 -21.12 -11.43
CA ASN A 164 25.37 -19.75 -11.89
C ASN A 164 24.32 -18.80 -11.29
N PRO A 165 24.70 -17.66 -10.70
CA PRO A 165 23.74 -16.70 -10.16
C PRO A 165 22.92 -15.93 -11.22
N HIS A 166 23.29 -16.00 -12.50
CA HIS A 166 22.57 -15.31 -13.59
C HIS A 166 21.08 -15.72 -13.67
N GLY A 167 20.19 -14.76 -13.90
CA GLY A 167 18.75 -14.99 -13.91
C GLY A 167 18.17 -15.30 -12.52
N TRP A 168 18.65 -14.60 -11.49
CA TRP A 168 18.25 -14.79 -10.10
C TRP A 168 16.71 -14.89 -9.92
N PRO A 169 16.21 -15.83 -9.08
CA PRO A 169 14.79 -16.03 -8.91
C PRO A 169 14.01 -14.77 -8.49
N GLN A 170 12.86 -14.61 -9.10
CA GLN A 170 11.89 -13.56 -8.83
C GLN A 170 10.54 -14.19 -8.48
N LEU A 171 9.87 -13.59 -7.52
CA LEU A 171 8.48 -13.87 -7.20
C LEU A 171 7.60 -12.87 -7.95
N ILE A 172 6.68 -13.41 -8.74
CA ILE A 172 5.62 -12.66 -9.40
C ILE A 172 4.32 -13.00 -8.66
N VAL A 173 3.57 -12.00 -8.21
CA VAL A 173 2.31 -12.14 -7.49
C VAL A 173 1.22 -11.40 -8.24
N HIS A 174 0.07 -12.04 -8.47
CA HIS A 174 -1.08 -11.43 -9.13
C HIS A 174 -2.28 -11.53 -8.21
N ALA A 175 -2.87 -10.40 -7.86
CA ALA A 175 -4.06 -10.32 -7.04
C ALA A 175 -5.31 -10.34 -7.92
N TYR A 176 -6.29 -11.16 -7.56
CA TYR A 176 -7.58 -11.28 -8.22
C TYR A 176 -8.68 -10.93 -7.23
N GLY A 177 -9.63 -10.13 -7.70
CA GLY A 177 -10.81 -9.74 -6.93
C GLY A 177 -12.07 -10.00 -7.72
N ILE A 178 -13.12 -10.38 -7.00
CA ILE A 178 -14.42 -10.67 -7.60
C ILE A 178 -15.10 -9.35 -8.01
N ASP A 179 -15.70 -9.30 -9.20
CA ASP A 179 -16.54 -8.18 -9.63
C ASP A 179 -18.02 -8.36 -9.24
N PHE A 180 -18.87 -7.38 -9.58
CA PHE A 180 -20.31 -7.41 -9.26
C PHE A 180 -21.06 -8.57 -9.95
N LEU A 181 -20.48 -9.19 -10.98
CA LEU A 181 -21.03 -10.35 -11.68
C LEU A 181 -20.48 -11.68 -11.15
N GLY A 182 -19.67 -11.65 -10.08
CA GLY A 182 -19.05 -12.85 -9.52
C GLY A 182 -17.82 -13.34 -10.28
N LYS A 183 -17.29 -12.58 -11.25
CA LYS A 183 -16.14 -12.97 -12.06
C LYS A 183 -14.83 -12.55 -11.39
N SER A 184 -13.84 -13.45 -11.40
CA SER A 184 -12.47 -13.12 -10.99
C SER A 184 -11.80 -12.21 -12.01
N VAL A 185 -11.33 -11.05 -11.56
CA VAL A 185 -10.65 -10.07 -12.41
C VAL A 185 -9.34 -9.65 -11.74
N VAL A 186 -8.27 -9.53 -12.53
CA VAL A 186 -6.98 -9.07 -12.02
C VAL A 186 -7.08 -7.64 -11.46
N ARG A 187 -6.54 -7.46 -10.25
CA ARG A 187 -6.46 -6.20 -9.48
C ARG A 187 -5.05 -5.69 -9.31
N GLY A 188 -4.04 -6.46 -9.69
CA GLY A 188 -2.66 -6.02 -9.68
C GLY A 188 -1.70 -7.15 -9.94
N TYR A 189 -0.56 -6.80 -10.52
CA TYR A 189 0.64 -7.61 -10.63
C TYR A 189 1.74 -6.94 -9.81
N GLY A 190 2.52 -7.72 -9.08
CA GLY A 190 3.69 -7.27 -8.35
C GLY A 190 4.84 -8.23 -8.59
N VAL A 191 6.06 -7.69 -8.64
CA VAL A 191 7.28 -8.47 -8.85
C VAL A 191 8.33 -8.06 -7.84
N CYS A 192 9.01 -9.04 -7.26
CA CYS A 192 10.24 -8.79 -6.49
C CYS A 192 11.25 -9.91 -6.70
N HIS A 193 12.53 -9.59 -6.50
CA HIS A 193 13.57 -10.62 -6.41
C HIS A 193 13.49 -11.34 -5.07
N VAL A 194 13.78 -12.65 -5.08
CA VAL A 194 14.05 -13.39 -3.85
C VAL A 194 15.26 -12.76 -3.16
N PRO A 195 15.25 -12.51 -1.83
CA PRO A 195 16.39 -11.92 -1.15
C PRO A 195 17.69 -12.71 -1.34
N ILE A 196 18.79 -12.00 -1.61
CA ILE A 196 20.12 -12.59 -1.84
C ILE A 196 20.88 -12.90 -0.55
N THR A 197 20.36 -12.50 0.60
CA THR A 197 20.97 -12.73 1.90
C THR A 197 20.14 -13.74 2.69
N PRO A 198 20.77 -14.71 3.38
CA PRO A 198 20.05 -15.60 4.28
C PRO A 198 19.36 -14.82 5.41
N GLY A 199 18.19 -15.30 5.85
CA GLY A 199 17.44 -14.74 6.97
C GLY A 199 15.99 -14.40 6.65
N ASN A 200 15.37 -13.66 7.57
CA ASN A 200 13.99 -13.22 7.47
C ASN A 200 13.92 -11.85 6.80
N HIS A 201 13.10 -11.74 5.75
CA HIS A 201 12.90 -10.49 5.00
C HIS A 201 11.42 -10.20 4.85
N LYS A 202 11.03 -8.93 4.94
CA LYS A 202 9.69 -8.47 4.60
C LYS A 202 9.79 -7.48 3.46
N LEU A 203 9.23 -7.83 2.32
CA LEU A 203 9.25 -7.00 1.12
C LEU A 203 7.84 -6.50 0.80
N ARG A 204 7.71 -5.19 0.56
CA ARG A 204 6.49 -4.56 0.08
C ARG A 204 6.55 -4.54 -1.45
N LEU A 205 5.68 -5.32 -2.08
CA LEU A 205 5.53 -5.41 -3.53
C LEU A 205 4.49 -4.38 -3.97
N PRO A 206 4.88 -3.31 -4.68
CA PRO A 206 3.91 -2.41 -5.31
C PRO A 206 3.16 -3.20 -6.40
N MET A 207 1.84 -3.05 -6.42
CA MET A 207 0.98 -3.76 -7.34
C MET A 207 0.54 -2.80 -8.44
N PHE A 208 0.53 -3.25 -9.70
CA PHE A 208 0.14 -2.44 -10.85
C PHE A 208 -0.76 -3.20 -11.81
N VAL A 209 -1.64 -2.50 -12.52
CA VAL A 209 -2.53 -3.07 -13.54
C VAL A 209 -2.27 -2.40 -14.88
N PRO A 210 -2.17 -3.14 -15.99
CA PRO A 210 -2.05 -2.55 -17.31
C PRO A 210 -3.32 -1.75 -17.67
N GLU A 211 -3.14 -0.55 -18.22
CA GLU A 211 -4.23 0.28 -18.73
C GLU A 211 -4.45 0.01 -20.22
N SER A 212 -5.71 -0.20 -20.64
CA SER A 212 -6.06 -0.19 -22.06
C SER A 212 -5.77 1.18 -22.66
N THR A 213 -5.10 1.19 -23.81
CA THR A 213 -4.77 2.40 -24.59
C THR A 213 -5.98 2.99 -25.34
N SER A 214 -7.09 2.25 -25.48
CA SER A 214 -8.29 2.71 -26.22
C SER A 214 -9.52 2.94 -25.33
N MET A 215 -10.17 4.10 -25.46
CA MET A 215 -11.42 4.46 -24.77
C MET A 215 -12.58 3.49 -25.09
N LEU A 216 -12.64 2.99 -26.32
CA LEU A 216 -13.63 2.00 -26.75
C LEU A 216 -13.38 0.64 -26.06
N GLN A 217 -12.13 0.32 -25.76
CA GLN A 217 -11.73 -0.88 -25.03
C GLN A 217 -12.00 -0.75 -23.52
N LYS A 218 -11.89 0.46 -22.94
CA LYS A 218 -12.36 0.75 -21.58
C LYS A 218 -13.87 0.61 -21.45
N PHE A 219 -14.63 1.14 -22.42
CA PHE A 219 -16.09 0.98 -22.49
C PHE A 219 -16.49 -0.50 -22.69
N ARG A 220 -15.81 -1.23 -23.58
CA ARG A 220 -16.01 -2.68 -23.77
C ARG A 220 -15.60 -3.51 -22.55
N ALA A 221 -14.51 -3.18 -21.87
CA ALA A 221 -14.07 -3.87 -20.65
C ALA A 221 -15.07 -3.66 -19.50
N TRP A 222 -15.68 -2.47 -19.44
CA TRP A 222 -16.76 -2.15 -18.52
C TRP A 222 -18.06 -2.89 -18.86
N THR A 223 -18.44 -3.02 -20.15
CA THR A 223 -19.69 -3.71 -20.57
C THR A 223 -19.58 -5.23 -20.66
N PHE A 224 -18.39 -5.79 -20.96
CA PHE A 224 -18.17 -7.23 -21.19
C PHE A 224 -17.27 -7.89 -20.14
N GLY A 225 -16.79 -7.14 -19.13
CA GLY A 225 -16.04 -7.67 -17.99
C GLY A 225 -14.67 -8.28 -18.37
N THR A 226 -14.09 -7.91 -19.51
CA THR A 226 -12.75 -8.36 -19.92
C THR A 226 -11.75 -7.21 -19.77
N ARG A 227 -11.08 -7.16 -18.62
CA ARG A 227 -9.93 -6.27 -18.42
C ARG A 227 -8.72 -6.82 -19.19
N PRO A 228 -7.76 -5.97 -19.59
CA PRO A 228 -6.48 -6.43 -20.12
C PRO A 228 -5.75 -7.24 -19.05
N GLU A 229 -5.33 -8.44 -19.43
CA GLU A 229 -4.49 -9.32 -18.63
C GLU A 229 -3.26 -9.67 -19.48
N TYR A 230 -2.12 -9.89 -18.83
CA TYR A 230 -0.95 -10.41 -19.52
C TYR A 230 -1.23 -11.86 -19.94
N VAL A 231 -1.01 -12.16 -21.22
CA VAL A 231 -1.15 -13.53 -21.77
C VAL A 231 -0.12 -14.45 -21.15
N ASP A 232 1.13 -13.98 -21.04
CA ASP A 232 2.19 -14.60 -20.26
C ASP A 232 2.66 -13.62 -19.20
N VAL A 233 2.52 -14.02 -17.94
CA VAL A 233 2.87 -13.16 -16.80
C VAL A 233 4.36 -13.22 -16.47
N LYS A 234 5.09 -14.24 -16.96
CA LYS A 234 6.55 -14.34 -16.78
C LYS A 234 7.30 -13.22 -17.49
N VAL A 235 6.69 -12.58 -18.49
CA VAL A 235 7.20 -11.35 -19.13
C VAL A 235 7.47 -10.24 -18.11
N LEU A 236 6.74 -10.21 -16.98
CA LEU A 236 6.97 -9.21 -15.93
C LEU A 236 8.32 -9.39 -15.22
N GLY A 237 8.87 -10.61 -15.21
CA GLY A 237 10.20 -10.92 -14.70
C GLY A 237 11.32 -10.68 -15.72
N GLN A 238 10.96 -10.50 -17.00
CA GLN A 238 11.91 -10.21 -18.06
C GLN A 238 12.17 -8.69 -18.15
N GLY A 239 13.40 -8.32 -18.51
CA GLY A 239 13.75 -6.91 -18.74
C GLY A 239 13.17 -6.35 -20.03
N GLU A 240 12.87 -7.21 -21.01
CA GLU A 240 12.35 -6.84 -22.33
C GLU A 240 10.81 -6.73 -22.32
N GLY A 241 10.25 -5.76 -23.05
CA GLY A 241 8.79 -5.61 -23.21
C GLY A 241 8.08 -4.79 -22.14
N ARG A 242 8.79 -4.35 -21.09
CA ARG A 242 8.26 -3.39 -20.10
C ARG A 242 7.96 -2.02 -20.70
N GLU A 243 8.59 -1.66 -21.82
CA GLU A 243 8.44 -0.34 -22.46
C GLU A 243 7.10 -0.10 -23.18
N VAL A 244 6.28 -1.14 -23.41
CA VAL A 244 5.11 -1.05 -24.31
C VAL A 244 3.77 -0.88 -23.57
N THR A 245 3.72 -1.11 -22.25
CA THR A 245 2.47 -1.11 -21.49
C THR A 245 2.39 0.03 -20.50
N ARG A 246 1.41 0.93 -20.69
CA ARG A 246 1.01 1.92 -19.67
C ARG A 246 0.38 1.17 -18.50
N VAL A 247 0.84 1.44 -17.28
CA VAL A 247 0.36 0.79 -16.06
C VAL A 247 -0.16 1.82 -15.07
N ARG A 248 -1.05 1.38 -14.18
CA ARG A 248 -1.55 2.17 -13.05
C ARG A 248 -1.27 1.43 -11.75
N SER A 249 -0.77 2.16 -10.74
CA SER A 249 -0.58 1.62 -9.38
C SER A 249 -1.92 1.21 -8.76
N GLN A 250 -1.95 0.09 -8.04
CA GLN A 250 -3.14 -0.43 -7.38
C GLN A 250 -2.78 -1.12 -6.06
N GLY A 251 -2.29 -0.33 -5.10
CA GLY A 251 -1.95 -0.79 -3.76
C GLY A 251 -0.66 -1.61 -3.70
N PHE A 252 -0.52 -2.44 -2.66
CA PHE A 252 0.66 -3.26 -2.44
C PHE A 252 0.33 -4.59 -1.75
N ILE A 253 1.23 -5.56 -1.87
CA ILE A 253 1.22 -6.80 -1.08
C ILE A 253 2.53 -6.88 -0.29
N THR A 254 2.49 -7.30 0.97
CA THR A 254 3.69 -7.58 1.74
C THR A 254 3.95 -9.08 1.75
N VAL A 255 5.14 -9.49 1.28
CA VAL A 255 5.60 -10.89 1.31
C VAL A 255 6.68 -11.04 2.37
N SER A 256 6.57 -12.08 3.19
CA SER A 256 7.59 -12.45 4.18
C SER A 256 8.39 -13.65 3.65
N PHE A 257 9.69 -13.47 3.45
CA PHE A 257 10.62 -14.51 3.02
C PHE A 257 11.43 -15.03 4.21
N ASN A 258 11.62 -16.34 4.27
CA ASN A 258 12.69 -16.97 5.05
C ASN A 258 13.63 -17.63 4.05
N VAL A 259 14.85 -17.10 3.92
CA VAL A 259 15.82 -17.56 2.92
C VAL A 259 16.94 -18.32 3.61
N VAL A 260 17.15 -19.55 3.16
CA VAL A 260 18.31 -20.37 3.53
C VAL A 260 19.18 -20.56 2.30
N MET A 261 20.50 -20.37 2.46
CA MET A 261 21.45 -20.60 1.39
C MET A 261 22.53 -21.57 1.85
N LYS A 262 22.94 -22.44 0.93
CA LYS A 262 24.04 -23.38 1.12
C LYS A 262 25.04 -23.18 -0.01
N ASP A 263 26.33 -23.15 0.32
CA ASP A 263 27.44 -23.11 -0.64
C ASP A 263 27.45 -21.89 -1.59
N MET A 264 26.79 -20.79 -1.21
CA MET A 264 26.71 -19.52 -1.99
C MET A 264 27.70 -18.44 -1.52
N LYS A 265 28.74 -18.80 -0.76
CA LYS A 265 29.78 -17.85 -0.33
C LYS A 265 30.84 -17.72 -1.43
N LYS A 266 31.31 -16.49 -1.65
CA LYS A 266 32.45 -16.21 -2.53
C LYS A 266 33.67 -17.01 -2.03
N ASN A 267 34.24 -17.84 -2.90
CA ASN A 267 35.67 -18.18 -2.82
C ASN A 267 36.49 -16.98 -3.27
#